data_AF-A0AA35WS87-F1
#
_entry.id   AF-A0AA35WS87-F1
#
_cell.length_a   1.000
_cell.length_b   1.000
_cell.length_c   1.000
_cell.angle_alpha   90.00
_cell.angle_beta   90.00
_cell.angle_gamma   90.00
#
_symmetry.space_group_name_H-M   'P 1'
#
loop_
_entity.id
_entity.type
_entity.pdbx_description
1 polymer ?
#
loop_
_entity_poly.entity_id
_entity_poly.type
_entity_poly.pdbx_seq_one_letter_code
_entity_poly.pdbx_strand_id
1 'polypeptide(L)'
;MKVEILMKKLIFIVAAVAVLAIAACAESGMDTGESESGGEHGERISERSEGSGEHGGEGEGSVKAKSGAEDGEEDAAQYGLGDTFDQLRAGSRLIVSYNATDNAFWGTVENVSETTLDRVRVEIHLSNGVELGPTPSIDLSPGEIADVRLDATSQPFDTWSAHAEVGGGEEDGEEHGRGG
;
A
#
# COMPACT_ATOMS: atom_id res chain seq x y z
N MET A 1 -28.32 23.19 -24.59
CA MET A 1 -29.01 22.09 -23.88
C MET A 1 -29.05 20.79 -24.72
N LYS A 2 -27.90 20.31 -25.23
CA LYS A 2 -27.84 19.04 -26.00
C LYS A 2 -26.63 18.16 -25.65
N VAL A 3 -25.83 18.53 -24.65
CA VAL A 3 -24.64 17.78 -24.22
C VAL A 3 -24.89 16.99 -22.91
N GLU A 4 -25.89 17.39 -22.11
CA GLU A 4 -26.11 16.80 -20.78
C GLU A 4 -26.88 15.47 -20.75
N ILE A 5 -27.35 14.99 -21.91
CA ILE A 5 -28.10 13.72 -22.01
C ILE A 5 -27.16 12.57 -22.43
N LEU A 6 -25.96 12.86 -22.94
CA LEU A 6 -25.07 11.83 -23.50
C LEU A 6 -24.17 11.15 -22.45
N MET A 7 -23.82 11.82 -21.34
CA MET A 7 -22.94 11.24 -20.30
C MET A 7 -23.66 10.38 -19.25
N LYS A 8 -25.00 10.49 -19.11
CA LYS A 8 -25.78 9.70 -18.14
C LYS A 8 -26.15 8.29 -18.62
N LYS A 9 -25.88 7.94 -19.89
CA LYS A 9 -26.13 6.60 -20.44
C LYS A 9 -24.88 5.73 -20.56
N LEU A 10 -23.69 6.29 -20.29
CA LEU A 10 -22.44 5.52 -20.32
C LEU A 10 -22.08 4.84 -18.99
N ILE A 11 -22.78 5.14 -17.90
CA ILE A 11 -22.47 4.61 -16.56
C ILE A 11 -23.18 3.25 -16.27
N PHE A 12 -24.03 2.74 -17.17
CA PHE A 12 -24.81 1.52 -16.93
C PHE A 12 -24.38 0.27 -17.74
N ILE A 13 -23.25 0.28 -18.44
CA ILE A 13 -22.82 -0.86 -19.29
C ILE A 13 -21.36 -1.25 -19.01
N VAL A 14 -21.02 -1.64 -17.78
CA VAL A 14 -19.92 -2.59 -17.49
C VAL A 14 -20.33 -3.49 -16.31
N ALA A 15 -21.55 -4.03 -16.38
CA ALA A 15 -21.94 -5.19 -15.59
C ALA A 15 -22.33 -6.29 -16.58
N ALA A 16 -21.70 -7.45 -16.43
CA ALA A 16 -21.91 -8.71 -17.18
C ALA A 16 -21.10 -8.93 -18.48
N VAL A 17 -19.93 -9.56 -18.33
CA VAL A 17 -19.47 -10.66 -19.21
C VAL A 17 -18.78 -11.68 -18.29
N ALA A 18 -19.53 -12.58 -17.68
CA ALA A 18 -19.84 -13.92 -18.18
C ALA A 18 -18.62 -14.86 -18.20
N VAL A 19 -18.57 -15.70 -17.16
CA VAL A 19 -17.75 -16.91 -17.03
C VAL A 19 -17.96 -17.80 -18.25
N LEU A 20 -16.87 -18.19 -18.92
CA LEU A 20 -16.88 -19.34 -19.84
C LEU A 20 -15.65 -20.20 -19.58
N ALA A 21 -15.85 -21.30 -18.85
CA ALA A 21 -14.93 -22.42 -18.76
C ALA A 21 -15.20 -23.38 -19.92
N ILE A 22 -14.18 -23.71 -20.71
CA ILE A 22 -14.18 -24.92 -21.55
C ILE A 22 -12.82 -25.60 -21.40
N ALA A 23 -12.87 -26.81 -20.86
CA ALA A 23 -11.77 -27.77 -20.83
C ALA A 23 -11.55 -28.39 -22.20
N ALA A 24 -10.29 -28.61 -22.60
CA ALA A 24 -9.91 -29.66 -23.54
C ALA A 24 -8.42 -30.00 -23.39
N CYS A 25 -8.17 -31.22 -22.91
CA CYS A 25 -6.89 -31.91 -22.88
C CYS A 25 -6.49 -32.36 -24.30
N ALA A 26 -5.18 -32.42 -24.59
CA ALA A 26 -4.55 -33.55 -25.31
C ALA A 26 -3.02 -33.38 -25.35
N GLU A 27 -2.36 -34.52 -25.46
CA GLU A 27 -1.01 -34.90 -25.06
C GLU A 27 -0.18 -35.30 -26.29
N SER A 28 1.14 -35.05 -26.27
CA SER A 28 2.23 -35.79 -26.96
C SER A 28 3.50 -34.93 -26.89
N GLY A 29 4.71 -35.34 -26.51
CA GLY A 29 5.34 -36.66 -26.32
C GLY A 29 6.78 -36.63 -26.91
N MET A 30 7.76 -37.20 -26.19
CA MET A 30 9.13 -37.59 -26.64
C MET A 30 10.12 -36.44 -27.03
N ASP A 31 11.45 -36.48 -26.85
CA ASP A 31 12.40 -37.60 -26.75
C ASP A 31 13.78 -37.14 -26.24
N THR A 32 14.43 -38.07 -25.52
CA THR A 32 15.87 -38.40 -25.30
C THR A 32 17.01 -37.38 -25.26
N GLY A 33 17.95 -37.67 -24.34
CA GLY A 33 19.31 -37.16 -24.35
C GLY A 33 20.15 -37.72 -23.20
N GLU A 34 20.43 -39.03 -23.23
CA GLU A 34 21.47 -39.66 -22.41
C GLU A 34 22.87 -39.19 -22.85
N SER A 35 23.79 -39.01 -21.90
CA SER A 35 25.24 -39.14 -22.12
C SER A 35 25.94 -39.46 -20.80
N GLU A 36 26.53 -40.64 -20.77
CA GLU A 36 27.36 -41.19 -19.70
C GLU A 36 28.83 -40.73 -19.84
N SER A 37 29.66 -41.20 -18.89
CA SER A 37 31.14 -41.16 -18.81
C SER A 37 31.65 -40.11 -17.81
N GLY A 38 32.39 -40.44 -16.75
CA GLY A 38 33.23 -41.59 -16.43
C GLY A 38 34.46 -41.03 -15.70
N GLY A 39 34.88 -41.63 -14.57
CA GLY A 39 36.08 -41.14 -13.87
C GLY A 39 36.29 -41.76 -12.49
N GLU A 40 37.26 -42.66 -12.42
CA GLU A 40 37.61 -43.56 -11.32
C GLU A 40 38.54 -42.94 -10.25
N HIS A 41 38.45 -43.52 -9.04
CA HIS A 41 39.52 -43.88 -8.10
C HIS A 41 40.67 -42.91 -7.72
N GLY A 42 40.83 -42.70 -6.40
CA GLY A 42 42.07 -42.23 -5.79
C GLY A 42 42.00 -42.16 -4.26
N GLU A 43 42.14 -43.30 -3.57
CA GLU A 43 42.42 -43.36 -2.13
C GLU A 43 43.82 -42.76 -1.81
N ARG A 44 44.00 -42.10 -0.65
CA ARG A 44 44.87 -42.55 0.48
C ARG A 44 45.36 -41.43 1.44
N ILE A 45 45.05 -41.63 2.74
CA ILE A 45 45.96 -41.58 3.94
C ILE A 45 46.36 -40.17 4.49
N SER A 46 45.66 -39.64 5.52
CA SER A 46 45.99 -39.57 6.99
C SER A 46 46.91 -38.37 7.36
N GLU A 47 46.90 -37.65 8.50
CA GLU A 47 46.50 -37.85 9.90
C GLU A 47 46.21 -36.47 10.59
N ARG A 48 45.25 -36.48 11.52
CA ARG A 48 45.07 -35.67 12.76
C ARG A 48 46.03 -34.49 13.09
N SER A 49 45.46 -33.28 13.26
CA SER A 49 45.79 -32.37 14.37
C SER A 49 44.69 -31.31 14.60
N GLU A 50 44.62 -30.85 15.83
CA GLU A 50 43.45 -30.33 16.55
C GLU A 50 43.44 -28.79 16.61
N GLY A 51 42.26 -28.14 16.62
CA GLY A 51 42.14 -26.79 17.20
C GLY A 51 41.09 -25.83 16.61
N SER A 52 40.13 -25.44 17.46
CA SER A 52 39.24 -24.25 17.40
C SER A 52 38.23 -24.18 16.23
N GLY A 53 36.92 -24.19 16.47
CA GLY A 53 36.12 -23.00 16.84
C GLY A 53 35.81 -22.21 15.56
N GLU A 54 34.60 -21.93 15.10
CA GLU A 54 33.31 -21.66 15.72
C GLU A 54 32.17 -21.90 14.69
N HIS A 55 30.94 -21.89 15.17
CA HIS A 55 29.66 -22.14 14.48
C HIS A 55 29.47 -21.43 13.12
N GLY A 56 28.96 -22.19 12.13
CA GLY A 56 28.35 -21.66 10.91
C GLY A 56 27.29 -22.61 10.39
N GLY A 57 26.16 -22.71 11.10
CA GLY A 57 24.98 -23.42 10.64
C GLY A 57 24.07 -22.46 9.90
N GLU A 58 23.88 -22.67 8.61
CA GLU A 58 22.94 -21.93 7.77
C GLU A 58 21.55 -22.53 7.99
N GLY A 59 20.76 -21.83 8.82
CA GLY A 59 19.36 -22.12 9.07
C GLY A 59 18.50 -20.95 8.62
N GLU A 60 17.46 -21.26 7.85
CA GLU A 60 16.39 -20.35 7.44
C GLU A 60 15.65 -19.76 8.65
N GLY A 61 15.31 -18.46 8.59
CA GLY A 61 14.32 -17.87 9.50
C GLY A 61 14.57 -16.43 9.97
N SER A 62 13.59 -15.56 9.66
CA SER A 62 12.96 -14.65 10.63
C SER A 62 13.71 -13.38 11.07
N VAL A 63 13.14 -12.24 10.65
CA VAL A 63 12.96 -10.97 11.38
C VAL A 63 14.01 -10.56 12.43
N LYS A 64 14.70 -9.44 12.17
CA LYS A 64 15.17 -8.56 13.25
C LYS A 64 14.87 -7.10 12.97
N ALA A 65 13.79 -6.66 13.61
CA ALA A 65 13.57 -5.28 14.01
C ALA A 65 14.79 -4.72 14.73
N LYS A 66 15.17 -3.49 14.38
CA LYS A 66 15.91 -2.60 15.27
C LYS A 66 15.03 -1.41 15.59
N SER A 67 14.56 -1.40 16.82
CA SER A 67 13.90 -0.31 17.51
C SER A 67 14.88 0.84 17.77
N GLY A 68 14.53 2.03 17.27
CA GLY A 68 15.00 3.31 17.73
C GLY A 68 13.76 4.18 17.90
N ALA A 69 13.43 4.53 19.13
CA ALA A 69 12.29 5.38 19.45
C ALA A 69 12.71 6.84 19.27
N GLU A 70 12.16 7.48 18.25
CA GLU A 70 12.12 8.93 18.09
C GLU A 70 10.67 9.30 17.77
N ASP A 71 10.24 10.40 18.36
CA ASP A 71 8.88 10.81 18.64
C ASP A 71 8.28 11.50 17.41
N GLY A 72 7.17 10.97 16.87
CA GLY A 72 6.15 11.81 16.20
C GLY A 72 6.19 12.05 14.70
N GLU A 73 7.02 11.37 13.91
CA GLU A 73 6.90 11.37 12.43
C GLU A 73 6.47 9.96 12.00
N GLU A 74 5.26 9.83 11.46
CA GLU A 74 4.71 8.52 11.12
C GLU A 74 5.54 7.88 10.01
N ASP A 75 6.38 6.90 10.35
CA ASP A 75 7.06 5.96 9.45
C ASP A 75 6.02 5.15 8.64
N ALA A 76 5.28 5.84 7.77
CA ALA A 76 4.34 5.24 6.86
C ALA A 76 5.14 4.56 5.74
N ALA A 77 4.74 3.33 5.40
CA ALA A 77 5.31 2.61 4.28
C ALA A 77 5.29 3.50 3.02
N GLN A 78 6.40 3.52 2.29
CA GLN A 78 6.54 4.28 1.05
C GLN A 78 6.06 3.42 -0.13
N TYR A 79 5.28 4.03 -1.00
CA TYR A 79 4.66 3.43 -2.19
C TYR A 79 5.25 4.06 -3.44
N GLY A 80 5.50 3.26 -4.48
CA GLY A 80 5.88 3.76 -5.79
C GLY A 80 4.71 4.40 -6.53
N LEU A 81 4.99 5.13 -7.61
CA LEU A 81 3.98 5.84 -8.41
C LEU A 81 2.90 4.94 -9.03
N GLY A 82 3.18 3.65 -9.22
CA GLY A 82 2.23 2.67 -9.78
C GLY A 82 1.46 1.87 -8.73
N ASP A 83 1.76 2.06 -7.46
CA ASP A 83 1.16 1.29 -6.37
C ASP A 83 -0.20 1.87 -5.97
N THR A 84 -1.00 1.02 -5.32
CA THR A 84 -2.24 1.43 -4.65
C THR A 84 -2.05 1.28 -3.16
N PHE A 85 -2.30 2.36 -2.44
CA PHE A 85 -2.41 2.34 -0.99
C PHE A 85 -3.80 1.85 -0.60
N ASP A 86 -3.87 0.92 0.35
CA ASP A 86 -5.10 0.43 0.97
C ASP A 86 -4.80 0.15 2.45
N GLN A 87 -5.32 1.00 3.33
CA GLN A 87 -5.10 0.89 4.77
C GLN A 87 -6.39 1.10 5.54
N LEU A 88 -6.58 0.26 6.56
CA LEU A 88 -7.59 0.41 7.60
C LEU A 88 -6.96 1.01 8.86
N ARG A 89 -7.43 2.17 9.30
CA ARG A 89 -6.98 2.84 10.52
C ARG A 89 -8.15 3.55 11.20
N ALA A 90 -8.30 3.36 12.52
CA ALA A 90 -9.32 4.03 13.34
C ALA A 90 -10.76 3.95 12.79
N GLY A 91 -11.14 2.82 12.18
CA GLY A 91 -12.47 2.63 11.58
C GLY A 91 -12.64 3.22 10.17
N SER A 92 -11.63 3.92 9.66
CA SER A 92 -11.57 4.45 8.30
C SER A 92 -10.72 3.56 7.40
N ARG A 93 -11.22 3.21 6.21
CA ARG A 93 -10.45 2.56 5.15
C ARG A 93 -10.13 3.58 4.06
N LEU A 94 -8.86 3.87 3.86
CA LEU A 94 -8.35 4.73 2.79
C LEU A 94 -7.78 3.87 1.67
N ILE A 95 -8.31 4.05 0.46
CA ILE A 95 -7.78 3.48 -0.77
C ILE A 95 -7.40 4.64 -1.69
N VAL A 96 -6.13 4.75 -2.10
CA VAL A 96 -5.67 5.85 -2.95
C VAL A 96 -4.55 5.40 -3.89
N SER A 97 -4.47 6.04 -5.05
CA SER A 97 -3.42 5.80 -6.05
C SER A 97 -3.05 7.10 -6.76
N TYR A 98 -1.83 7.18 -7.26
CA TYR A 98 -1.39 8.30 -8.08
C TYR A 98 -1.85 8.15 -9.53
N ASN A 99 -2.45 9.19 -10.08
CA ASN A 99 -2.82 9.29 -11.49
C ASN A 99 -1.89 10.28 -12.20
N ALA A 100 -0.95 9.73 -12.97
CA ALA A 100 0.02 10.52 -13.72
C ALA A 100 -0.60 11.35 -14.87
N THR A 101 -1.79 11.00 -15.37
CA THR A 101 -2.47 11.75 -16.44
C THR A 101 -2.99 13.08 -15.91
N ASP A 102 -3.59 13.05 -14.71
CA ASP A 102 -4.16 14.23 -14.06
C ASP A 102 -3.18 14.93 -13.11
N ASN A 103 -1.99 14.37 -12.92
CA ASN A 103 -1.03 14.77 -11.90
C ASN A 103 -1.70 14.93 -10.52
N ALA A 104 -2.45 13.92 -10.10
CA ALA A 104 -3.26 13.97 -8.88
C ALA A 104 -3.38 12.59 -8.23
N PHE A 105 -3.57 12.57 -6.93
CA PHE A 105 -3.96 11.37 -6.19
C PHE A 105 -5.48 11.24 -6.19
N TRP A 106 -5.96 10.04 -6.50
CA TRP A 106 -7.38 9.70 -6.53
C TRP A 106 -7.64 8.49 -5.66
N GLY A 107 -8.75 8.53 -4.94
CA GLY A 107 -9.10 7.46 -4.03
C GLY A 107 -10.45 7.64 -3.38
N THR A 108 -10.67 6.83 -2.36
CA THR A 108 -11.85 6.86 -1.51
C THR A 108 -11.46 6.68 -0.06
N VAL A 109 -12.20 7.33 0.82
CA VAL A 109 -12.20 7.05 2.25
C VAL A 109 -13.57 6.54 2.66
N GLU A 110 -13.59 5.39 3.35
CA GLU A 110 -14.81 4.71 3.78
C GLU A 110 -14.83 4.58 5.30
N ASN A 111 -15.97 4.88 5.93
CA ASN A 111 -16.21 4.47 7.30
C ASN A 111 -16.68 3.02 7.33
N VAL A 112 -15.80 2.11 7.73
CA VAL A 112 -16.11 0.67 7.88
C VAL A 112 -16.52 0.29 9.31
N SER A 113 -16.72 1.27 10.19
CA SER A 113 -17.16 1.08 11.56
C SER A 113 -18.68 1.17 11.70
N GLU A 114 -19.19 0.89 12.90
CA GLU A 114 -20.63 0.99 13.23
C GLU A 114 -21.02 2.36 13.81
N THR A 115 -20.07 3.29 13.94
CA THR A 115 -20.27 4.64 14.49
C THR A 115 -19.90 5.70 13.46
N THR A 116 -20.48 6.88 13.53
CA THR A 116 -20.00 8.03 12.74
C THR A 116 -18.54 8.32 13.07
N LEU A 117 -17.72 8.56 12.05
CA LEU A 117 -16.37 9.09 12.19
C LEU A 117 -16.42 10.59 11.94
N ASP A 118 -16.03 11.37 12.94
CA ASP A 118 -16.04 12.83 12.84
C ASP A 118 -14.71 13.34 12.27
N ARG A 119 -14.80 14.42 11.48
CA ARG A 119 -13.65 15.20 10.99
C ARG A 119 -12.59 14.37 10.26
N VAL A 120 -13.02 13.40 9.45
CA VAL A 120 -12.14 12.59 8.62
C VAL A 120 -11.42 13.50 7.62
N ARG A 121 -10.10 13.36 7.54
CA ARG A 121 -9.22 14.07 6.60
C ARG A 121 -8.19 13.11 6.02
N VAL A 122 -7.69 13.41 4.84
CA VAL A 122 -6.62 12.64 4.19
C VAL A 122 -5.44 13.54 3.89
N GLU A 123 -4.25 13.02 4.13
CA GLU A 123 -2.98 13.67 3.83
C GLU A 123 -2.06 12.71 3.07
N ILE A 124 -1.23 13.26 2.19
CA ILE A 124 -0.27 12.51 1.38
C ILE A 124 1.09 13.19 1.48
N HIS A 125 2.12 12.41 1.80
CA HIS A 125 3.50 12.87 1.92
C HIS A 125 4.28 12.38 0.71
N LEU A 126 5.01 13.27 0.04
CA LEU A 126 5.81 12.95 -1.14
C LEU A 126 7.29 12.80 -0.76
N SER A 127 8.02 11.93 -1.46
CA SER A 127 9.44 11.66 -1.20
C SER A 127 10.37 12.87 -1.38
N ASN A 128 9.88 13.94 -1.98
CA ASN A 128 10.59 15.22 -2.13
C ASN A 128 10.35 16.18 -0.95
N GLY A 129 9.66 15.73 0.11
CA GLY A 129 9.34 16.51 1.31
C GLY A 129 8.12 17.42 1.18
N VAL A 130 7.36 17.33 0.08
CA VAL A 130 6.09 18.06 -0.08
C VAL A 130 4.96 17.27 0.55
N GLU A 131 4.16 17.94 1.37
CA GLU A 131 2.92 17.41 1.94
C GLU A 131 1.71 17.96 1.15
N LEU A 132 0.75 17.08 0.86
CA LEU A 132 -0.50 17.41 0.18
C LEU A 132 -1.66 17.23 1.15
N GLY A 133 -2.43 18.30 1.35
CA GLY A 133 -3.59 18.31 2.24
C GLY A 133 -3.31 19.04 3.57
N PRO A 134 -4.05 18.68 4.64
CA PRO A 134 -5.11 17.68 4.66
C PRO A 134 -6.32 18.09 3.79
N THR A 135 -7.14 17.12 3.36
CA THR A 135 -8.44 17.42 2.74
C THR A 135 -9.35 18.20 3.72
N PRO A 136 -10.39 18.90 3.22
CA PRO A 136 -11.44 19.42 4.10
C PRO A 136 -12.01 18.31 5.00
N SER A 137 -12.24 18.64 6.27
CA SER A 137 -12.86 17.72 7.22
C SER A 137 -14.28 17.36 6.80
N ILE A 138 -14.59 16.07 6.84
CA ILE A 138 -15.92 15.53 6.60
C ILE A 138 -16.28 14.53 7.69
N ASP A 139 -17.55 14.47 8.06
CA ASP A 139 -18.07 13.40 8.90
C ASP A 139 -18.55 12.27 7.99
N LEU A 140 -18.25 11.03 8.34
CA LEU A 140 -18.67 9.85 7.61
C LEU A 140 -19.57 8.99 8.48
N SER A 141 -20.81 8.81 8.06
CA SER A 141 -21.73 7.85 8.67
C SER A 141 -21.25 6.40 8.45
N PRO A 142 -21.71 5.41 9.24
CA PRO A 142 -21.37 4.00 9.00
C PRO A 142 -21.64 3.57 7.56
N GLY A 143 -20.63 3.01 6.88
CA GLY A 143 -20.68 2.59 5.48
C GLY A 143 -20.64 3.72 4.45
N GLU A 144 -20.49 4.97 4.88
CA GLU A 144 -20.37 6.12 3.97
C GLU A 144 -18.98 6.15 3.32
N ILE A 145 -18.96 6.46 2.03
CA ILE A 145 -17.76 6.57 1.21
C ILE A 145 -17.69 7.99 0.65
N ALA A 146 -16.52 8.62 0.77
CA ALA A 146 -16.23 9.90 0.14
C ALA A 146 -15.05 9.79 -0.82
N ASP A 147 -15.13 10.53 -1.93
CA ASP A 147 -14.04 10.64 -2.90
C ASP A 147 -12.89 11.48 -2.33
N VAL A 148 -11.68 11.03 -2.59
CA VAL A 148 -10.44 11.75 -2.25
C VAL A 148 -9.79 12.20 -3.55
N ARG A 149 -9.50 13.50 -3.64
CA ARG A 149 -8.65 14.07 -4.68
C ARG A 149 -7.71 15.11 -4.10
N LEU A 150 -6.41 14.93 -4.34
CA LEU A 150 -5.36 15.90 -4.03
C LEU A 150 -4.47 16.06 -5.26
N ASP A 151 -4.42 17.28 -5.81
CA ASP A 151 -3.54 17.57 -6.94
C ASP A 151 -2.07 17.53 -6.46
N ALA A 152 -1.21 16.86 -7.23
CA ALA A 152 0.21 16.75 -6.90
C ALA A 152 0.98 18.02 -7.29
N THR A 153 2.21 18.13 -6.79
CA THR A 153 3.13 19.21 -7.17
C THR A 153 3.69 19.02 -8.58
N SER A 154 4.30 20.08 -9.13
CA SER A 154 5.08 20.02 -10.37
C SER A 154 6.52 19.55 -10.15
N GLN A 155 6.95 19.47 -8.89
CA GLN A 155 8.27 18.94 -8.53
C GLN A 155 8.28 17.41 -8.64
N PRO A 156 9.38 16.80 -9.11
CA PRO A 156 9.46 15.34 -9.21
C PRO A 156 9.45 14.69 -7.82
N PHE A 157 8.86 13.51 -7.73
CA PHE A 157 8.89 12.60 -6.58
C PHE A 157 8.83 11.16 -7.11
N ASP A 158 9.39 10.22 -6.34
CA ASP A 158 9.52 8.82 -6.74
C ASP A 158 8.62 7.90 -5.89
N THR A 159 8.46 8.26 -4.62
CA THR A 159 7.60 7.55 -3.67
C THR A 159 6.69 8.51 -2.94
N TRP A 160 5.68 7.94 -2.29
CA TRP A 160 4.71 8.67 -1.51
C TRP A 160 4.18 7.78 -0.37
N SER A 161 3.62 8.40 0.65
CA SER A 161 2.85 7.75 1.70
C SER A 161 1.54 8.52 1.93
N ALA A 162 0.56 7.87 2.53
CA ALA A 162 -0.73 8.49 2.82
C ALA A 162 -1.27 8.00 4.17
N HIS A 163 -2.13 8.80 4.77
CA HIS A 163 -2.91 8.41 5.93
C HIS A 163 -4.24 9.14 5.97
N ALA A 164 -5.23 8.48 6.59
CA ALA A 164 -6.45 9.12 7.01
C ALA A 164 -6.34 9.49 8.50
N GLU A 165 -6.67 10.74 8.80
CA GLU A 165 -6.85 11.23 10.16
C GLU A 165 -8.33 11.17 10.52
N VAL A 166 -8.64 10.73 11.74
CA VAL A 166 -10.00 10.69 12.28
C VAL A 166 -10.00 11.44 13.61
N GLY A 167 -10.92 12.39 13.77
CA GLY A 167 -10.97 13.27 14.92
C GLY A 167 -9.87 14.34 14.91
N GLY A 168 -9.51 14.85 16.09
CA GLY A 168 -8.61 15.99 16.25
C GLY A 168 -9.37 17.19 16.80
N GLY A 169 -9.10 17.49 18.06
CA GLY A 169 -9.86 18.39 18.92
C GLY A 169 -10.03 19.79 18.38
N GLU A 170 -11.16 20.37 18.74
CA GLU A 170 -11.28 21.80 18.94
C GLU A 170 -10.22 22.23 19.97
N GLU A 171 -9.10 22.79 19.50
CA GLU A 171 -8.47 23.88 20.25
C GLU A 171 -9.35 25.13 20.09
N ASP A 172 -10.60 25.02 20.55
CA ASP A 172 -11.38 26.20 20.91
C ASP A 172 -10.69 26.73 22.15
N GLY A 173 -9.79 27.69 21.94
CA GLY A 173 -9.22 28.48 23.01
C GLY A 173 -10.37 29.09 23.80
N GLU A 174 -10.69 28.46 24.93
CA GLU A 174 -11.58 29.00 25.95
C GLU A 174 -11.07 30.40 26.29
N GLU A 175 -11.83 31.38 25.80
CA GLU A 175 -11.78 32.77 26.23
C GLU A 175 -12.06 32.78 27.73
N HIS A 176 -11.03 32.57 28.53
CA HIS A 176 -11.08 32.82 29.95
C HIS A 176 -11.20 34.32 30.16
N GLY A 177 -12.45 34.78 30.18
CA GLY A 177 -12.85 35.99 30.86
C GLY A 177 -12.25 35.97 32.27
N ARG A 178 -11.36 36.92 32.53
CA ARG A 178 -11.12 37.42 33.87
C ARG A 178 -11.57 38.87 33.92
N GLY A 179 -12.76 39.04 34.49
CA GLY A 179 -13.14 40.30 35.09
C GLY A 179 -12.19 40.68 36.23
N GLY A 180 -12.03 41.98 36.39
CA GLY A 180 -11.25 42.65 37.43
C GLY A 180 -11.18 44.13 37.13
#